data_AF-A0A0N0BL53-F1
#
_entry.id   AF-A0A0N0BL53-F1
#
_cell.length_a   1.000
_cell.length_b   1.000
_cell.length_c   1.000
_cell.angle_alpha   90.00
_cell.angle_beta   90.00
_cell.angle_gamma   90.00
#
_symmetry.space_group_name_H-M   'P 1'
#
loop_
_entity.id
_entity.type
_entity.pdbx_description
1 polymer ?
#
loop_
_entity_poly.entity_id
_entity_poly.type
_entity_poly.pdbx_seq_one_letter_code
_entity_poly.pdbx_strand_id
1 'polypeptide(L)' 'MSTLQVKKVPEDLKARLVRQARARGLSLSEFVLEALERALDEAEWREHLAQRAPVDLGLPAAKLLEEAREERWPPSS' A
#
# COMPACT_ATOMS: atom_id res chain seq x y z
N MET A 1 7.57 24.34 5.37
CA MET A 1 6.20 23.82 5.12
C MET A 1 5.70 24.44 3.84
N SER A 2 5.47 23.63 2.81
CA SER A 2 4.83 24.09 1.56
C SER A 2 3.33 23.83 1.63
N THR A 3 2.52 24.64 0.96
CA THR A 3 1.06 24.44 0.88
C THR A 3 0.71 23.93 -0.50
N LEU A 4 0.05 22.77 -0.57
CA LEU A 4 -0.53 22.23 -1.80
C LEU A 4 -2.03 22.50 -1.81
N GLN A 5 -2.53 23.19 -2.85
CA GLN A 5 -3.95 23.42 -3.03
C GLN A 5 -4.47 22.63 -4.22
N VAL A 6 -5.37 21.68 -3.96
CA VAL A 6 -6.11 20.97 -5.01
C VAL A 6 -7.41 21.72 -5.29
N LYS A 7 -7.62 22.13 -6.54
CA LYS A 7 -8.84 22.83 -6.98
C LYS A 7 -9.77 21.87 -7.71
N LYS A 8 -11.06 22.21 -7.75
CA LYS A 8 -12.11 21.44 -8.45
C LYS A 8 -12.25 20.00 -7.93
N VAL A 9 -12.13 19.81 -6.61
CA VAL A 9 -12.42 18.52 -5.98
C VAL A 9 -13.93 18.27 -6.07
N PRO A 10 -14.37 17.14 -6.66
CA PRO A 10 -15.79 16.78 -6.67
C PRO A 10 -16.36 16.71 -5.24
N GLU A 11 -17.57 17.23 -5.04
CA GLU A 11 -18.19 17.30 -3.70
C GLU A 11 -18.41 15.90 -3.10
N ASP A 12 -18.72 14.91 -3.92
CA ASP A 12 -18.86 13.52 -3.51
C ASP A 12 -17.53 12.94 -2.99
N LEU A 13 -16.42 13.25 -3.67
CA LEU A 13 -15.08 12.85 -3.25
C LEU A 13 -14.73 13.51 -1.91
N LYS A 14 -14.94 14.82 -1.79
CA LYS A 14 -14.71 15.56 -0.55
C LYS A 14 -15.52 14.97 0.62
N ALA A 15 -16.79 14.67 0.41
CA ALA A 15 -17.65 14.06 1.43
C ALA A 15 -17.13 12.69 1.88
N ARG A 16 -16.64 11.86 0.93
CA ARG A 16 -16.03 10.56 1.23
C ARG A 16 -14.74 10.71 2.03
N LEU A 17 -13.86 11.65 1.65
CA LEU A 17 -12.62 11.93 2.38
C LEU A 17 -12.89 12.38 3.82
N VAL A 18 -13.82 13.31 4.02
CA VAL A 18 -14.22 13.78 5.35
C VAL A 18 -14.77 12.64 6.21
N ARG A 19 -15.63 11.78 5.62
CA ARG A 19 -16.18 10.63 6.35
C ARG A 19 -15.08 9.66 6.80
N GLN A 20 -14.11 9.38 5.94
CA GLN A 20 -13.00 8.48 6.27
C GLN A 20 -12.06 9.07 7.32
N ALA A 21 -11.73 10.36 7.21
CA ALA A 21 -10.93 11.07 8.21
C ALA A 21 -11.57 10.99 9.60
N ARG A 22 -12.87 11.30 9.69
CA ARG A 22 -13.65 11.20 10.94
C ARG A 22 -13.69 9.80 11.51
N ALA A 23 -13.91 8.78 10.67
CA ALA A 23 -13.93 7.39 11.11
C ALA A 23 -12.60 6.92 11.73
N ARG A 24 -11.50 7.60 11.41
CA ARG A 24 -10.15 7.34 11.93
C ARG A 24 -9.72 8.32 13.03
N GLY A 25 -10.57 9.28 13.41
CA GLY A 25 -10.22 10.31 14.39
C GLY A 25 -9.17 11.32 13.90
N LEU A 26 -8.97 11.44 12.59
CA LEU A 26 -7.98 12.33 11.98
C LEU A 26 -8.65 13.60 11.42
N SER A 27 -7.88 14.68 11.32
CA SER A 27 -8.28 15.82 10.49
C SER A 27 -8.27 15.43 9.01
N LEU A 28 -9.00 16.18 8.17
CA LEU A 28 -8.99 15.94 6.73
C LEU A 28 -7.59 16.10 6.13
N SER A 29 -6.79 17.05 6.65
CA SER A 29 -5.43 17.29 6.15
C SER A 29 -4.51 16.11 6.46
N GLU A 30 -4.52 15.63 7.71
CA GLU A 30 -3.71 14.46 8.13
C GLU A 30 -4.10 13.24 7.30
N PHE A 31 -5.40 12.95 7.19
CA PHE A 31 -5.89 11.81 6.42
C PHE A 31 -5.47 11.87 4.94
N VAL A 32 -5.54 13.05 4.31
CA VAL A 32 -5.16 13.21 2.90
C VAL A 32 -3.65 13.09 2.73
N LEU A 33 -2.86 13.64 3.66
CA LEU A 33 -1.40 13.52 3.60
C LEU A 33 -0.95 12.06 3.76
N GLU A 34 -1.46 11.33 4.76
CA GLU A 34 -1.18 9.90 4.93
C GLU A 34 -1.56 9.09 3.69
N ALA A 35 -2.70 9.42 3.07
CA ALA A 35 -3.15 8.74 1.86
C ALA A 35 -2.22 9.02 0.66
N LEU A 36 -1.71 10.24 0.54
CA LEU A 36 -0.76 10.62 -0.51
C LEU A 36 0.60 9.96 -0.31
N GLU A 37 1.12 9.97 0.92
CA GLU A 37 2.38 9.29 1.28
C GLU A 37 2.32 7.81 0.93
N ARG A 38 1.25 7.11 1.36
CA ARG A 38 1.06 5.69 1.03
C ARG A 38 0.96 5.44 -0.48
N ALA A 39 0.31 6.33 -1.22
CA ALA A 39 0.18 6.18 -2.67
C ALA A 39 1.52 6.36 -3.38
N LEU A 40 2.36 7.28 -2.90
CA LEU A 40 3.72 7.48 -3.41
C LEU A 40 4.60 6.28 -3.08
N ASP A 41 4.59 5.80 -1.84
CA ASP A 41 5.36 4.62 -1.43
C ASP A 41 5.02 3.40 -2.28
N GLU A 42 3.73 3.16 -2.56
CA GLU A 42 3.32 2.06 -3.42
C GLU A 42 3.80 2.24 -4.87
N ALA A 43 3.70 3.46 -5.41
CA ALA A 43 4.14 3.75 -6.77
C ALA A 43 5.65 3.59 -6.93
N GLU A 44 6.43 4.15 -6.00
CA GLU A 44 7.90 4.04 -5.98
C GLU A 44 8.34 2.59 -5.79
N TRP A 45 7.68 1.86 -4.91
CA TRP A 45 7.95 0.43 -4.73
C TRP A 45 7.70 -0.36 -6.02
N ARG A 46 6.59 -0.09 -6.73
CA ARG A 46 6.28 -0.73 -8.01
C ARG A 46 7.30 -0.39 -9.10
N GLU A 47 7.74 0.86 -9.17
CA GLU A 47 8.78 1.29 -10.10
C GLU A 47 10.10 0.57 -9.81
N HIS A 48 10.54 0.57 -8.56
CA HIS A 48 11.75 -0.15 -8.15
C HIS A 48 11.66 -1.65 -8.42
N LEU A 49 10.49 -2.27 -8.21
CA LEU A 49 10.28 -3.68 -8.52
C LEU A 49 10.40 -3.95 -10.02
N ALA A 50 9.81 -3.10 -10.86
CA ALA A 50 9.83 -3.26 -12.32
C ALA A 50 11.23 -3.15 -12.93
N GLN A 51 12.14 -2.41 -12.28
CA GLN A 51 13.53 -2.25 -12.72
C GLN A 51 14.41 -3.47 -12.36
N ARG A 52 13.96 -4.36 -11.48
CA ARG A 52 14.74 -5.53 -11.07
C ARG A 52 14.63 -6.64 -12.10
N ALA A 53 15.75 -7.29 -12.40
CA ALA A 53 15.74 -8.52 -13.16
C ALA A 53 14.93 -9.60 -12.39
N PRO A 54 14.02 -10.33 -13.07
CA PRO A 54 13.37 -11.47 -12.46
C PRO A 54 14.41 -12.44 -11.90
N VAL A 55 14.24 -12.85 -10.65
CA VAL A 55 15.10 -13.87 -10.06
C VAL A 55 14.68 -15.22 -10.64
N ASP A 56 15.62 -15.92 -11.27
CA ASP A 56 15.42 -17.31 -11.64
C ASP A 56 15.52 -18.17 -10.37
N LEU A 57 14.39 -18.73 -9.96
CA LEU A 57 14.30 -19.56 -8.76
C LEU A 57 14.70 -21.02 -9.04
N GLY A 58 14.91 -21.41 -10.30
CA GLY A 58 15.15 -22.79 -10.73
C GLY A 58 13.94 -23.73 -10.58
N LEU A 59 12.92 -23.33 -9.83
CA LEU A 59 11.69 -24.05 -9.52
C LEU A 59 10.50 -23.08 -9.56
N PRO A 60 9.25 -23.56 -9.72
CA PRO A 60 8.08 -22.69 -9.56
C PRO A 60 8.00 -22.09 -8.15
N ALA A 61 7.80 -20.77 -8.07
CA ALA A 61 7.70 -20.04 -6.80
C ALA A 61 6.64 -20.62 -5.83
N ALA A 62 5.58 -21.23 -6.37
CA ALA A 62 4.54 -21.89 -5.58
C ALA A 62 5.10 -23.00 -4.68
N LYS A 63 6.04 -23.82 -5.18
CA LYS A 63 6.65 -24.90 -4.39
C LYS A 63 7.46 -24.36 -3.21
N LEU A 64 8.25 -23.31 -3.45
CA LEU A 64 9.04 -22.65 -2.39
C LEU A 64 8.15 -22.03 -1.31
N LEU A 65 6.98 -21.48 -1.70
CA LEU A 65 6.02 -20.92 -0.76
C LEU A 65 5.28 -22.01 0.05
N GLU A 66 5.03 -23.17 -0.54
CA GLU A 66 4.47 -24.34 0.15
C GLU A 66 5.46 -24.87 1.19
N GLU A 67 6.71 -25.12 0.81
CA GLU A 67 7.78 -25.57 1.71
C GLU A 67 7.99 -24.60 2.90
N ALA A 68 8.06 -23.29 2.64
CA ALA A 68 8.23 -22.29 3.68
C ALA A 68 7.03 -22.19 4.64
N ARG A 69 5.81 -22.53 4.19
CA ARG A 69 4.62 -22.59 5.05
C ARG A 69 4.64 -23.81 5.94
N GLU A 70 5.09 -24.95 5.42
CA GLU A 70 5.25 -26.20 6.19
C GLU A 70 6.34 -26.05 7.26
N GLU A 71 7.45 -25.36 6.98
CA GLU A 71 8.49 -25.06 7.98
C GLU A 71 7.99 -24.13 9.09
N ARG A 72 7.12 -23.18 8.78
CA ARG A 72 6.59 -22.21 9.76
C ARG A 72 5.53 -22.81 10.68
N TRP A 73 4.89 -23.90 10.26
CA TRP A 73 3.92 -24.65 11.05
C TRP A 73 4.26 -26.14 10.95
N PRO A 74 5.21 -26.64 11.76
CA PRO A 74 5.37 -28.09 11.86
C PRO A 74 4.04 -28.66 12.36
N PRO A 75 3.46 -29.68 11.70
CA PRO A 75 2.26 -30.33 12.20
C PRO A 75 2.55 -30.83 13.61
N SER A 76 1.81 -30.31 14.60
CA SER A 76 1.82 -30.81 15.96
C SER A 76 1.45 -32.30 15.90
N SER A 77 2.43 -33.17 16.10
CA SER A 77 2.21 -34.61 16.32
C SER A 77 1.60 -34.86 17.68
#